data_AF-A0A7W6NRQ6-F1
#
_entry.id   AF-A0A7W6NRQ6-F1
#
_cell.length_a   1.000
_cell.length_b   1.000
_cell.length_c   1.000
_cell.angle_alpha   90.00
_cell.angle_beta   90.00
_cell.angle_gamma   90.00
#
_symmetry.space_group_name_H-M   'P 1'
#
loop_
_entity.id
_entity.type
_entity.pdbx_description
1 polymer ?
#
loop_
_entity_poly.entity_id
_entity_poly.type
_entity_poly.pdbx_seq_one_letter_code
_entity_poly.pdbx_strand_id
1 'polypeptide(L)'
;MRTLGPGLTALIAACLIASASRAQATPDAIEAVYHPDVMFWSIEDGGVGRFRLSAREDYTFPVSHDDYVAIRDLMEPLRDTGVPCATSKAPPTGYIVWRAEGAERRQGMQTACYSDPAHQNYIRHTNAAYYAMRDMAEARQVAPPGLPEPTQMTLVWRSWGNRLVEWTIPRGGEAAYVNRDAPPVTFSVSAAEFDRFRDLFRPWEGVRFECERVITDGAYGSVVWSQPGHEDQSLNFDAGCVTGDAADVFERLERAEKMLEALRDGS
;
A
#
# COMPACT_ATOMS: atom_id res chain seq x y z
N MET A 1 -62.73 -41.83 43.91
CA MET A 1 -63.44 -41.14 42.80
C MET A 1 -62.66 -39.87 42.52
N ARG A 2 -61.83 -39.86 41.47
CA ARG A 2 -62.11 -39.35 40.10
C ARG A 2 -62.49 -37.87 40.08
N THR A 3 -61.54 -37.04 39.63
CA THR A 3 -61.60 -35.98 38.56
C THR A 3 -60.29 -35.19 38.65
N LEU A 4 -59.26 -35.34 37.81
CA LEU A 4 -59.10 -34.95 36.39
C LEU A 4 -59.54 -33.51 36.08
N GLY A 5 -58.57 -32.63 35.82
CA GLY A 5 -58.75 -31.29 35.25
C GLY A 5 -57.38 -30.63 34.95
N PRO A 6 -57.23 -29.89 33.83
CA PRO A 6 -56.11 -30.05 32.91
C PRO A 6 -55.04 -28.94 32.97
N GLY A 7 -53.89 -29.27 32.38
CA GLY A 7 -52.69 -28.45 32.30
C GLY A 7 -52.85 -27.16 31.49
N LEU A 8 -52.17 -26.13 31.98
CA LEU A 8 -51.97 -24.86 31.31
C LEU A 8 -50.57 -24.88 30.66
N THR A 9 -50.50 -25.28 29.40
CA THR A 9 -49.27 -25.17 28.61
C THR A 9 -49.08 -23.70 28.25
N ALA A 10 -48.16 -23.02 28.94
CA ALA A 10 -47.74 -21.68 28.58
C ALA A 10 -46.92 -21.74 27.28
N LEU A 11 -47.55 -21.39 26.16
CA LEU A 11 -46.88 -21.09 24.89
C LEU A 11 -46.07 -19.81 25.09
N ILE A 12 -44.78 -19.96 25.37
CA ILE A 12 -43.81 -18.88 25.26
C ILE A 12 -43.67 -18.58 23.76
N ALA A 13 -44.38 -17.56 23.29
CA ALA A 13 -44.13 -16.95 22.00
C ALA A 13 -42.75 -16.29 22.05
N ALA A 14 -41.72 -17.06 21.69
CA ALA A 14 -40.43 -16.51 21.34
C ALA A 14 -40.64 -15.61 20.11
N CYS A 15 -40.79 -14.31 20.34
CA CYS A 15 -40.59 -13.31 19.31
C CYS A 15 -39.13 -13.41 18.87
N LEU A 16 -38.87 -14.30 17.91
CA LEU A 16 -37.72 -14.24 17.04
C LEU A 16 -37.83 -12.92 16.28
N ILE A 17 -37.33 -11.86 16.90
CA ILE A 17 -36.83 -10.71 16.17
C ILE A 17 -35.61 -11.25 15.43
N ALA A 18 -35.87 -11.91 14.31
CA ALA A 18 -34.88 -12.07 13.26
C ALA A 18 -34.57 -10.64 12.85
N SER A 19 -33.53 -10.07 13.46
CA SER A 19 -32.81 -8.95 12.90
C SER A 19 -32.42 -9.40 11.50
N ALA A 20 -33.25 -9.07 10.53
CA ALA A 20 -32.84 -9.06 9.14
C ALA A 20 -31.70 -8.05 9.12
N SER A 21 -30.48 -8.55 9.28
CA SER A 21 -29.30 -7.93 8.74
C SER A 21 -29.67 -7.68 7.29
N ARG A 22 -30.15 -6.46 7.00
CA ARG A 22 -30.24 -5.97 5.64
C ARG A 22 -28.84 -6.20 5.11
N ALA A 23 -28.70 -7.20 4.24
CA ALA A 23 -27.49 -7.39 3.48
C ALA A 23 -27.23 -6.02 2.87
N GLN A 24 -26.19 -5.36 3.38
CA GLN A 24 -25.83 -4.02 2.95
C GLN A 24 -25.52 -4.20 1.47
N ALA A 25 -26.37 -3.65 0.61
CA ALA A 25 -26.19 -3.81 -0.82
C ALA A 25 -24.78 -3.35 -1.14
N THR A 26 -23.99 -4.22 -1.76
CA THR A 26 -22.64 -3.85 -2.19
C THR A 26 -22.77 -2.62 -3.08
N PRO A 27 -22.06 -1.52 -2.80
CA PRO A 27 -22.15 -0.33 -3.62
C PRO A 27 -21.77 -0.67 -5.06
N ASP A 28 -22.37 0.06 -6.00
CA ASP A 28 -21.95 -0.03 -7.39
C ASP A 28 -20.49 0.42 -7.50
N ALA A 29 -19.69 -0.28 -8.31
CA ALA A 29 -18.26 -0.05 -8.41
C ALA A 29 -17.72 -0.33 -9.81
N ILE A 30 -16.69 0.43 -10.19
CA ILE A 30 -15.91 0.22 -11.42
C ILE A 30 -14.46 0.02 -11.02
N GLU A 31 -13.82 -1.00 -11.58
CA GLU A 31 -12.41 -1.30 -11.38
C GLU A 31 -11.74 -1.47 -12.74
N ALA A 32 -10.67 -0.73 -13.01
CA ALA A 32 -9.87 -0.88 -14.22
C ALA A 32 -8.45 -1.31 -13.84
N VAL A 33 -8.08 -2.52 -14.26
CA VAL A 33 -6.78 -3.15 -14.00
C VAL A 33 -5.99 -3.18 -15.30
N TYR A 34 -4.94 -2.37 -15.41
CA TYR A 34 -4.05 -2.32 -16.56
C TYR A 34 -3.00 -3.41 -16.51
N HIS A 35 -2.52 -3.69 -15.30
CA HIS A 35 -1.65 -4.82 -14.98
C HIS A 35 -1.90 -5.19 -13.50
N PRO A 36 -2.31 -6.45 -13.19
CA PRO A 36 -2.78 -6.83 -11.85
C PRO A 36 -1.85 -6.44 -10.70
N ASP A 37 -0.55 -6.53 -10.91
CA ASP A 37 0.45 -6.31 -9.87
C ASP A 37 1.01 -4.87 -9.82
N VAL A 38 0.63 -4.01 -10.78
CA VAL A 38 1.33 -2.72 -11.00
C VAL A 38 0.36 -1.56 -11.04
N MET A 39 -0.66 -1.61 -11.88
CA MET A 39 -1.45 -0.43 -12.22
C MET A 39 -2.94 -0.76 -12.28
N PHE A 40 -3.70 -0.19 -11.35
CA PHE A 40 -5.16 -0.26 -11.36
C PHE A 40 -5.78 0.92 -10.63
N TRP A 41 -7.07 1.14 -10.87
CA TRP A 41 -7.88 2.00 -10.02
C TRP A 41 -9.27 1.41 -9.84
N SER A 42 -9.93 1.77 -8.74
CA SER A 42 -11.32 1.41 -8.45
C SER A 42 -12.07 2.60 -7.85
N ILE A 43 -13.37 2.66 -8.12
CA ILE A 43 -14.26 3.70 -7.60
C ILE A 43 -15.61 3.07 -7.19
N GLU A 44 -16.10 3.42 -6.00
CA GLU A 44 -17.38 2.98 -5.45
C GLU A 44 -18.36 4.16 -5.35
N ASP A 45 -19.64 3.94 -5.66
CA ASP A 45 -20.68 4.97 -5.55
C ASP A 45 -20.89 5.41 -4.09
N GLY A 46 -20.47 6.64 -3.77
CA GLY A 46 -20.55 7.21 -2.42
C GLY A 46 -19.62 6.55 -1.39
N GLY A 47 -18.63 5.77 -1.85
CA GLY A 47 -17.75 4.96 -1.04
C GLY A 47 -16.29 5.40 -1.12
N VAL A 48 -15.41 4.44 -1.41
CA VAL A 48 -13.96 4.65 -1.46
C VAL A 48 -13.45 4.52 -2.89
N GLY A 49 -12.58 5.46 -3.26
CA GLY A 49 -11.74 5.38 -4.45
C GLY A 49 -10.37 4.81 -4.08
N ARG A 50 -9.79 4.02 -4.98
CA ARG A 50 -8.40 3.56 -4.89
C ARG A 50 -7.69 3.79 -6.20
N PHE A 51 -6.47 4.30 -6.16
CA PHE A 51 -5.65 4.55 -7.34
C PHE A 51 -4.24 4.06 -7.09
N ARG A 52 -3.78 3.10 -7.91
CA ARG A 52 -2.48 2.47 -7.77
C ARG A 52 -1.70 2.51 -9.08
N LEU A 53 -0.48 3.05 -9.05
CA LEU A 53 0.49 3.03 -10.17
C LEU A 53 1.70 2.15 -9.89
N SER A 54 2.00 1.95 -8.61
CA SER A 54 3.14 1.16 -8.15
C SER A 54 2.86 0.69 -6.72
N ALA A 55 3.85 0.09 -6.06
CA ALA A 55 3.78 -0.13 -4.62
C ALA A 55 3.91 1.19 -3.81
N ARG A 56 4.50 2.24 -4.40
CA ARG A 56 4.75 3.55 -3.77
C ARG A 56 3.55 4.48 -3.88
N GLU A 57 2.78 4.34 -4.97
CA GLU A 57 1.64 5.18 -5.30
C GLU A 57 0.40 4.29 -5.23
N ASP A 58 -0.12 4.09 -4.02
CA ASP A 58 -1.36 3.35 -3.75
C ASP A 58 -2.23 4.20 -2.81
N TYR A 59 -3.07 5.02 -3.42
CA TYR A 59 -3.87 6.02 -2.72
C TYR A 59 -5.28 5.49 -2.49
N THR A 60 -5.83 5.76 -1.31
CA THR A 60 -7.26 5.65 -1.05
C THR A 60 -7.82 7.03 -0.77
N PHE A 61 -9.04 7.30 -1.20
CA PHE A 61 -9.67 8.62 -1.05
C PHE A 61 -11.20 8.50 -0.97
N PRO A 62 -11.88 9.44 -0.29
CA PRO A 62 -13.34 9.46 -0.26
C PRO A 62 -13.90 9.83 -1.63
N VAL A 63 -14.96 9.13 -2.03
CA VAL A 63 -15.65 9.31 -3.31
C VAL A 63 -17.09 9.72 -3.07
N SER A 64 -17.55 10.77 -3.76
CA SER A 64 -18.95 11.15 -3.80
C SER A 64 -19.71 10.42 -4.91
N HIS A 65 -21.04 10.45 -4.85
CA HIS A 65 -21.89 9.96 -5.95
C HIS A 65 -21.56 10.64 -7.28
N ASP A 66 -21.34 11.97 -7.27
CA ASP A 66 -21.05 12.74 -8.48
C ASP A 66 -19.70 12.35 -9.11
N ASP A 67 -18.70 12.06 -8.29
CA ASP A 67 -17.40 11.54 -8.76
C ASP A 67 -17.58 10.18 -9.45
N TYR A 68 -18.36 9.28 -8.84
CA TYR A 68 -18.67 7.97 -9.42
C TYR A 68 -19.40 8.11 -10.76
N VAL A 69 -20.44 8.96 -10.82
CA VAL A 69 -21.19 9.23 -12.06
C VAL A 69 -20.27 9.76 -13.16
N ALA A 70 -19.35 10.66 -12.85
CA ALA A 70 -18.40 11.19 -13.83
C ALA A 70 -17.48 10.10 -14.40
N ILE A 71 -16.95 9.21 -13.55
CA ILE A 71 -16.11 8.08 -14.02
C ILE A 71 -16.94 7.06 -14.78
N ARG A 72 -18.16 6.74 -14.31
CA ARG A 72 -19.09 5.84 -14.99
C ARG A 72 -19.38 6.32 -16.41
N ASP A 73 -19.71 7.59 -16.59
CA ASP A 73 -20.06 8.14 -17.91
C ASP A 73 -18.86 8.12 -18.88
N LEU A 74 -17.63 8.30 -18.37
CA LEU A 74 -16.42 8.13 -19.18
C LEU A 74 -16.22 6.68 -19.61
N MET A 75 -16.53 5.73 -18.73
CA MET A 75 -16.26 4.30 -18.93
C MET A 75 -17.40 3.54 -19.61
N GLU A 76 -18.63 4.05 -19.60
CA GLU A 76 -19.83 3.36 -20.12
C GLU A 76 -19.66 2.81 -21.55
N PRO A 77 -18.99 3.50 -22.50
CA PRO A 77 -18.75 2.95 -23.83
C PRO A 77 -17.93 1.65 -23.85
N LEU A 78 -17.24 1.32 -22.76
CA LEU A 78 -16.40 0.13 -22.58
C LEU A 78 -17.11 -1.00 -21.84
N ARG A 79 -18.34 -0.78 -21.35
CA ARG A 79 -19.02 -1.71 -20.43
C ARG A 79 -19.23 -3.10 -21.01
N ASP A 80 -19.55 -3.18 -22.30
CA ASP A 80 -19.89 -4.44 -22.96
C ASP A 80 -18.74 -5.02 -23.79
N THR A 81 -17.78 -4.20 -24.20
CA THR A 81 -16.72 -4.60 -25.12
C THR A 81 -15.32 -4.53 -24.52
N GLY A 82 -15.15 -3.87 -23.38
CA GLY A 82 -13.84 -3.54 -22.84
C GLY A 82 -13.04 -2.66 -23.80
N VAL A 83 -11.73 -2.91 -23.87
CA VAL A 83 -10.81 -2.27 -24.82
C VAL A 83 -10.30 -3.33 -25.80
N PRO A 84 -11.02 -3.58 -26.91
CA PRO A 84 -10.65 -4.60 -27.88
C PRO A 84 -9.43 -4.18 -28.70
N CYS A 85 -8.78 -5.15 -29.34
CA CYS A 85 -7.75 -4.93 -30.35
C CYS A 85 -7.93 -5.95 -31.47
N ALA A 86 -8.39 -5.53 -32.65
CA ALA A 86 -8.69 -6.47 -33.73
C ALA A 86 -7.42 -7.10 -34.34
N THR A 87 -6.27 -6.44 -34.19
CA THR A 87 -5.00 -6.84 -34.80
C THR A 87 -4.12 -7.70 -33.90
N SER A 88 -4.42 -7.77 -32.60
CA SER A 88 -3.67 -8.59 -31.64
C SER A 88 -4.35 -9.95 -31.42
N LYS A 89 -3.53 -11.00 -31.39
CA LYS A 89 -3.94 -12.33 -30.92
C LYS A 89 -3.49 -12.62 -29.50
N ALA A 90 -2.75 -11.70 -28.87
CA ALA A 90 -2.32 -11.84 -27.49
C ALA A 90 -3.53 -11.74 -26.56
N PRO A 91 -3.52 -12.44 -25.42
CA PRO A 91 -4.54 -12.24 -24.40
C PRO A 91 -4.52 -10.78 -23.91
N PRO A 92 -5.67 -10.25 -23.43
CA PRO A 92 -5.72 -8.95 -22.79
C PRO A 92 -4.71 -8.86 -21.65
N THR A 93 -4.03 -7.72 -21.57
CA THR A 93 -3.04 -7.42 -20.52
C THR A 93 -3.70 -6.99 -19.20
N GLY A 94 -4.95 -6.52 -19.29
CA GLY A 94 -5.74 -6.06 -18.18
C GLY A 94 -7.23 -6.38 -18.33
N TYR A 95 -8.05 -5.84 -17.44
CA TYR A 95 -9.50 -5.99 -17.46
C TYR A 95 -10.21 -4.81 -16.80
N ILE A 96 -11.49 -4.65 -17.13
CA ILE A 96 -12.42 -3.74 -16.47
C ILE A 96 -13.50 -4.59 -15.79
N VAL A 97 -13.77 -4.32 -14.51
CA VAL A 97 -14.84 -4.95 -13.74
C VAL A 97 -15.90 -3.89 -13.44
N TRP A 98 -17.15 -4.24 -13.73
CA TRP A 98 -18.34 -3.48 -13.36
C TRP A 98 -19.10 -4.28 -12.33
N ARG A 99 -19.38 -3.68 -11.18
CA ARG A 99 -20.26 -4.22 -10.16
C ARG A 99 -21.46 -3.28 -10.07
N ALA A 100 -22.63 -3.74 -10.48
CA ALA A 100 -23.84 -2.94 -10.44
C ALA A 100 -25.03 -3.82 -10.14
N GLU A 101 -25.92 -3.38 -9.25
CA GLU A 101 -27.17 -4.09 -8.91
C GLU A 101 -26.96 -5.55 -8.48
N GLY A 102 -25.83 -5.85 -7.83
CA GLY A 102 -25.46 -7.19 -7.39
C GLY A 102 -24.94 -8.13 -8.48
N ALA A 103 -24.73 -7.63 -9.70
CA ALA A 103 -24.09 -8.37 -10.80
C ALA A 103 -22.65 -7.88 -11.04
N GLU A 104 -21.74 -8.81 -11.35
CA GLU A 104 -20.39 -8.51 -11.81
C GLU A 104 -20.28 -8.77 -13.31
N ARG A 105 -19.73 -7.82 -14.06
CA ARG A 105 -19.37 -7.96 -15.47
C ARG A 105 -17.89 -7.63 -15.65
N ARG A 106 -17.15 -8.53 -16.29
CA ARG A 106 -15.71 -8.38 -16.55
C ARG A 106 -15.43 -8.36 -18.04
N GLN A 107 -14.70 -7.36 -18.51
CA GLN A 107 -14.28 -7.22 -19.90
C GLN A 107 -12.77 -7.11 -20.01
N GLY A 108 -12.20 -7.67 -21.09
CA GLY A 108 -10.77 -7.59 -21.36
C GLY A 108 -10.33 -6.18 -21.76
N MET A 109 -9.13 -5.79 -21.33
CA MET A 109 -8.49 -4.54 -21.72
C MET A 109 -7.15 -4.84 -22.38
N GLN A 110 -7.05 -4.59 -23.68
CA GLN A 110 -5.75 -4.55 -24.36
C GLN A 110 -5.16 -3.16 -24.12
N THR A 111 -3.91 -3.05 -23.63
CA THR A 111 -3.26 -1.74 -23.45
C THR A 111 -2.24 -1.43 -24.55
N ALA A 112 -1.81 -2.44 -25.30
CA ALA A 112 -0.83 -2.32 -26.37
C ALA A 112 -1.44 -2.67 -27.74
N CYS A 113 -2.15 -1.72 -28.36
CA CYS A 113 -2.71 -1.89 -29.71
C CYS A 113 -2.74 -0.56 -30.50
N TYR A 114 -1.56 -0.02 -30.78
CA TYR A 114 -1.42 1.32 -31.36
C TYR A 114 -1.87 1.45 -32.83
N SER A 115 -1.97 0.35 -33.57
CA SER A 115 -2.27 0.34 -35.00
C SER A 115 -3.76 0.29 -35.37
N ASP A 116 -4.66 0.12 -34.39
CA ASP A 116 -6.10 0.00 -34.62
C ASP A 116 -6.82 1.34 -34.31
N PRO A 117 -7.44 2.02 -35.28
CA PRO A 117 -8.15 3.28 -35.05
C PRO A 117 -9.35 3.16 -34.09
N ALA A 118 -10.05 2.02 -34.08
CA ALA A 118 -11.17 1.81 -33.16
C ALA A 118 -10.65 1.68 -31.72
N HIS A 119 -9.51 1.03 -31.54
CA HIS A 119 -8.80 0.97 -30.27
C HIS A 119 -8.44 2.36 -29.71
N GLN A 120 -8.01 3.28 -30.57
CA GLN A 120 -7.68 4.65 -30.15
C GLN A 120 -8.88 5.40 -29.56
N ASN A 121 -10.11 5.12 -30.04
CA ASN A 121 -11.30 5.71 -29.44
C ASN A 121 -11.53 5.19 -28.02
N TYR A 122 -11.38 3.88 -27.81
CA TYR A 122 -11.54 3.27 -26.48
C TYR A 122 -10.46 3.73 -25.49
N ILE A 123 -9.21 3.86 -25.94
CA ILE A 123 -8.12 4.38 -25.10
C ILE A 123 -8.37 5.81 -24.62
N ARG A 124 -9.03 6.66 -25.41
CA ARG A 124 -9.36 8.02 -24.95
C ARG A 124 -10.28 8.01 -23.74
N HIS A 125 -11.23 7.09 -23.68
CA HIS A 125 -12.12 6.92 -22.53
C HIS A 125 -11.36 6.42 -21.29
N THR A 126 -10.52 5.39 -21.43
CA THR A 126 -9.73 4.87 -20.31
C THR A 126 -8.72 5.90 -19.80
N ASN A 127 -8.08 6.66 -20.69
CA ASN A 127 -7.13 7.70 -20.31
C ASN A 127 -7.82 8.86 -19.58
N ALA A 128 -9.00 9.29 -20.06
CA ALA A 128 -9.76 10.32 -19.38
C ALA A 128 -10.17 9.88 -17.96
N ALA A 129 -10.67 8.65 -17.80
CA ALA A 129 -11.01 8.11 -16.49
C ALA A 129 -9.76 7.95 -15.59
N TYR A 130 -8.65 7.48 -16.15
CA TYR A 130 -7.37 7.38 -15.44
C TYR A 130 -6.91 8.72 -14.89
N TYR A 131 -6.89 9.77 -15.71
CA TYR A 131 -6.47 11.09 -15.25
C TYR A 131 -7.42 11.68 -14.22
N ALA A 132 -8.74 11.52 -14.40
CA ALA A 132 -9.72 11.95 -13.40
C ALA A 132 -9.52 11.23 -12.05
N MET A 133 -9.27 9.91 -12.07
CA MET A 133 -8.98 9.15 -10.86
C MET A 133 -7.67 9.57 -10.18
N ARG A 134 -6.63 9.83 -10.97
CA ARG A 134 -5.36 10.35 -10.45
C ARG A 134 -5.54 11.71 -9.80
N ASP A 135 -6.19 12.64 -10.48
CA ASP A 135 -6.37 14.01 -9.99
C ASP A 135 -7.23 14.02 -8.70
N MET A 136 -8.23 13.13 -8.60
CA MET A 136 -8.96 12.91 -7.34
C MET A 136 -8.08 12.34 -6.23
N ALA A 137 -7.26 11.33 -6.55
CA ALA A 137 -6.33 10.73 -5.59
C ALA A 137 -5.34 11.77 -5.06
N GLU A 138 -4.70 12.54 -5.93
CA GLU A 138 -3.73 13.57 -5.56
C GLU A 138 -4.37 14.65 -4.65
N ALA A 139 -5.60 15.08 -4.98
CA ALA A 139 -6.29 16.13 -4.23
C ALA A 139 -6.87 15.65 -2.89
N ARG A 140 -7.21 14.36 -2.76
CA ARG A 140 -8.06 13.86 -1.66
C ARG A 140 -7.51 12.62 -0.96
N GLN A 141 -6.30 12.18 -1.31
CA GLN A 141 -5.67 11.01 -0.69
C GLN A 141 -5.73 11.09 0.83
N VAL A 142 -6.20 10.01 1.42
CA VAL A 142 -6.04 9.73 2.83
C VAL A 142 -4.78 8.88 2.94
N ALA A 143 -3.88 9.24 3.86
CA ALA A 143 -2.75 8.39 4.16
C ALA A 143 -3.27 6.95 4.40
N PRO A 144 -2.61 5.91 3.86
CA PRO A 144 -2.96 4.53 4.19
C PRO A 144 -3.12 4.40 5.71
N PRO A 145 -4.01 3.54 6.23
CA PRO A 145 -4.07 3.29 7.67
C PRO A 145 -2.65 3.08 8.16
N GLY A 146 -2.18 3.98 9.04
CA GLY A 146 -0.77 4.09 9.36
C GLY A 146 -0.24 2.70 9.70
N LEU A 147 0.87 2.33 9.04
CA LEU A 147 1.57 1.11 9.41
C LEU A 147 1.77 1.13 10.93
N PRO A 148 1.59 -0.01 11.63
CA PRO A 148 1.71 -0.01 13.07
C PRO A 148 3.05 0.61 13.47
N GLU A 149 3.05 1.25 14.63
CA GLU A 149 4.24 1.94 15.10
C GLU A 149 5.33 0.89 15.39
N PRO A 150 6.49 0.95 14.73
CA PRO A 150 7.54 -0.03 14.93
C PRO A 150 8.06 0.05 16.37
N THR A 151 8.37 -1.12 16.90
CA THR A 151 8.96 -1.25 18.25
C THR A 151 10.47 -1.44 18.19
N GLN A 152 11.04 -1.58 16.99
CA GLN A 152 12.48 -1.75 16.77
C GLN A 152 12.87 -1.23 15.38
N MET A 153 14.06 -0.64 15.29
CA MET A 153 14.74 -0.37 14.03
C MET A 153 16.08 -1.07 13.98
N THR A 154 16.43 -1.62 12.82
CA THR A 154 17.72 -2.28 12.59
C THR A 154 18.37 -1.77 11.30
N LEU A 155 19.64 -1.41 11.34
CA LEU A 155 20.47 -1.23 10.14
C LEU A 155 21.38 -2.41 9.97
N VAL A 156 21.50 -2.88 8.73
CA VAL A 156 22.57 -3.81 8.32
C VAL A 156 23.26 -3.21 7.10
N TRP A 157 24.51 -2.77 7.25
CA TRP A 157 25.34 -2.27 6.15
C TRP A 157 26.48 -3.24 5.86
N ARG A 158 26.61 -3.67 4.60
CA ARG A 158 27.57 -4.66 4.13
C ARG A 158 28.38 -4.17 2.93
N SER A 159 29.55 -4.75 2.74
CA SER A 159 30.33 -4.65 1.50
C SER A 159 30.94 -6.02 1.21
N TRP A 160 30.72 -6.54 -0.01
CA TRP A 160 31.16 -7.88 -0.42
C TRP A 160 30.74 -8.99 0.57
N GLY A 161 29.52 -8.90 1.10
CA GLY A 161 29.01 -9.83 2.11
C GLY A 161 29.55 -9.61 3.54
N ASN A 162 30.61 -8.83 3.71
CA ASN A 162 31.15 -8.49 5.03
C ASN A 162 30.32 -7.40 5.68
N ARG A 163 29.98 -7.60 6.95
CA ARG A 163 29.29 -6.59 7.77
C ARG A 163 30.24 -5.44 8.08
N LEU A 164 29.83 -4.22 7.72
CA LEU A 164 30.55 -2.97 8.01
C LEU A 164 30.03 -2.35 9.30
N VAL A 165 28.73 -2.08 9.34
CA VAL A 165 28.03 -1.48 10.48
C VAL A 165 26.68 -2.19 10.63
N GLU A 166 26.29 -2.42 11.87
CA GLU A 166 24.96 -2.90 12.22
C GLU A 166 24.54 -2.24 13.52
N TRP A 167 23.29 -1.80 13.59
CA TRP A 167 22.70 -1.37 14.86
C TRP A 167 21.29 -1.89 14.98
N THR A 168 20.86 -2.12 16.22
CA THR A 168 19.50 -2.50 16.58
C THR A 168 19.06 -1.61 17.74
N ILE A 169 17.97 -0.89 17.55
CA ILE A 169 17.46 0.10 18.48
C ILE A 169 16.00 -0.25 18.80
N PRO A 170 15.70 -0.77 20.00
CA PRO A 170 14.31 -0.97 20.42
C PRO A 170 13.67 0.37 20.83
N ARG A 171 12.33 0.42 20.81
CA ARG A 171 11.55 1.53 21.35
C ARG A 171 11.56 1.45 22.88
N GLY A 172 12.67 1.87 23.47
CA GLY A 172 12.95 1.70 24.89
C GLY A 172 13.81 0.44 25.15
N GLY A 173 14.80 0.56 26.03
CA GLY A 173 15.62 -0.56 26.50
C GLY A 173 17.08 -0.42 26.09
N GLU A 174 17.72 -1.55 25.78
CA GLU A 174 19.14 -1.60 25.41
C GLU A 174 19.27 -1.70 23.89
N ALA A 175 19.92 -0.71 23.28
CA ALA A 175 20.35 -0.74 21.89
C ALA A 175 21.72 -1.40 21.76
N ALA A 176 21.98 -1.98 20.59
CA ALA A 176 23.26 -2.60 20.24
C ALA A 176 23.82 -1.95 18.98
N TYR A 177 25.13 -1.69 18.98
CA TYR A 177 25.87 -1.16 17.84
C TYR A 177 27.13 -1.99 17.60
N VAL A 178 27.30 -2.42 16.36
CA VAL A 178 28.42 -3.23 15.89
C VAL A 178 29.08 -2.50 14.73
N ASN A 179 30.36 -2.22 14.86
CA ASN A 179 31.20 -1.73 13.77
C ASN A 179 32.28 -2.78 13.52
N ARG A 180 32.60 -3.04 12.25
CA ARG A 180 33.64 -3.99 11.83
C ARG A 180 34.97 -3.76 12.55
N ASP A 181 35.32 -2.50 12.75
CA ASP A 181 36.66 -2.09 13.19
C ASP A 181 36.71 -1.79 14.71
N ALA A 182 35.62 -2.07 15.45
CA ALA A 182 35.53 -1.83 16.89
C ALA A 182 34.75 -2.94 17.64
N PRO A 183 34.98 -3.12 18.96
CA PRO A 183 34.15 -4.01 19.77
C PRO A 183 32.67 -3.59 19.72
N PRO A 184 31.73 -4.55 19.76
CA PRO A 184 30.32 -4.25 19.96
C PRO A 184 30.08 -3.45 21.24
N VAL A 185 29.14 -2.51 21.18
CA VAL A 185 28.75 -1.66 22.30
C VAL A 185 27.25 -1.70 22.49
N THR A 186 26.80 -1.65 23.74
CA THR A 186 25.40 -1.49 24.10
C THR A 186 25.21 -0.20 24.88
N PHE A 187 24.02 0.40 24.75
CA PHE A 187 23.66 1.63 25.44
C PHE A 187 22.14 1.70 25.62
N SER A 188 21.69 2.44 26.64
CA SER A 188 20.27 2.62 26.89
C SER A 188 19.66 3.63 25.93
N VAL A 189 18.46 3.34 25.44
CA VAL A 189 17.65 4.23 24.59
C VAL A 189 16.26 4.33 25.17
N SER A 190 15.77 5.55 25.37
CA SER A 190 14.39 5.82 25.77
C SER A 190 13.45 5.77 24.56
N ALA A 191 12.15 5.58 24.81
CA ALA A 191 11.15 5.63 23.74
C ALA A 191 11.16 6.98 22.98
N ALA A 192 11.42 8.09 23.68
CA ALA A 192 11.50 9.42 23.05
C ALA A 192 12.75 9.60 22.18
N GLU A 193 13.87 8.97 22.54
CA GLU A 193 15.08 8.94 21.69
C GLU A 193 14.87 8.08 20.46
N PHE A 194 14.23 6.92 20.62
CA PHE A 194 13.80 6.09 19.49
C PHE A 194 12.88 6.87 18.54
N ASP A 195 11.85 7.55 19.05
CA ASP A 195 10.91 8.29 18.19
C ASP A 195 11.61 9.41 17.41
N ARG A 196 12.53 10.16 18.06
CA ARG A 196 13.38 11.16 17.38
C ARG A 196 14.31 10.53 16.34
N PHE A 197 14.84 9.34 16.61
CA PHE A 197 15.70 8.63 15.68
C PHE A 197 14.91 8.13 14.46
N ARG A 198 13.73 7.56 14.70
CA ARG A 198 12.79 7.11 13.67
C ARG A 198 12.34 8.24 12.77
N ASP A 199 12.12 9.45 13.30
CA ASP A 199 11.74 10.63 12.50
C ASP A 199 12.72 10.91 11.35
N LEU A 200 14.00 10.50 11.47
CA LEU A 200 14.97 10.60 10.37
C LEU A 200 14.59 9.74 9.17
N PHE A 201 13.90 8.62 9.36
CA PHE A 201 13.56 7.70 8.28
C PHE A 201 12.06 7.51 8.07
N ARG A 202 11.19 8.18 8.84
CA ARG A 202 9.73 8.10 8.68
C ARG A 202 9.26 8.28 7.22
N PRO A 203 9.83 9.19 6.40
CA PRO A 203 9.45 9.30 4.98
C PRO A 203 9.78 8.07 4.13
N TRP A 204 10.62 7.16 4.62
CA TRP A 204 11.12 5.97 3.92
C TRP A 204 10.55 4.66 4.48
N GLU A 205 9.69 4.70 5.50
CA GLU A 205 9.02 3.51 6.05
C GLU A 205 8.12 2.86 5.00
N GLY A 206 8.43 1.61 4.63
CA GLY A 206 7.69 0.87 3.60
C GLY A 206 7.95 1.36 2.17
N VAL A 207 8.91 2.26 1.97
CA VAL A 207 9.22 2.84 0.65
C VAL A 207 10.35 2.05 -0.01
N ARG A 208 10.11 1.57 -1.23
CA ARG A 208 11.18 1.01 -2.09
C ARG A 208 12.21 2.09 -2.37
N PHE A 209 13.49 1.78 -2.40
CA PHE A 209 14.55 2.68 -2.86
C PHE A 209 14.70 2.63 -4.37
N GLU A 210 14.79 3.77 -5.04
CA GLU A 210 15.06 3.88 -6.48
C GLU A 210 16.26 4.77 -6.76
N CYS A 211 17.17 4.22 -7.54
CA CYS A 211 18.35 4.91 -8.01
C CYS A 211 18.94 4.19 -9.23
N GLU A 212 19.75 4.93 -9.99
CA GLU A 212 20.62 4.35 -10.99
C GLU A 212 21.96 3.99 -10.34
N ARG A 213 22.32 2.71 -10.38
CA ARG A 213 23.61 2.23 -9.89
C ARG A 213 24.69 2.55 -10.90
N VAL A 214 25.67 3.35 -10.50
CA VAL A 214 26.82 3.75 -11.33
C VAL A 214 28.10 3.01 -10.92
N ILE A 215 28.20 2.57 -9.65
CA ILE A 215 29.36 1.84 -9.13
C ILE A 215 28.95 0.40 -8.82
N THR A 216 29.55 -0.58 -9.49
CA THR A 216 29.20 -2.02 -9.34
C THR A 216 29.64 -2.64 -8.02
N ASP A 217 30.54 -1.98 -7.30
CA ASP A 217 31.23 -2.56 -6.13
C ASP A 217 30.93 -1.79 -4.83
N GLY A 218 29.89 -0.94 -4.84
CA GLY A 218 29.44 -0.18 -3.68
C GLY A 218 28.96 -1.06 -2.52
N ALA A 219 29.11 -0.55 -1.31
CA ALA A 219 28.48 -1.12 -0.12
C ALA A 219 26.95 -1.03 -0.24
N TYR A 220 26.22 -1.92 0.41
CA TYR A 220 24.76 -1.97 0.36
C TYR A 220 24.20 -2.34 1.72
N GLY A 221 22.95 -2.01 1.98
CA GLY A 221 22.36 -2.30 3.27
C GLY A 221 20.86 -2.12 3.32
N SER A 222 20.32 -2.25 4.52
CA SER A 222 18.91 -2.00 4.77
C SER A 222 18.67 -1.37 6.13
N VAL A 223 17.73 -0.43 6.17
CA VAL A 223 17.04 -0.03 7.41
C VAL A 223 15.76 -0.83 7.48
N VAL A 224 15.54 -1.53 8.60
CA VAL A 224 14.40 -2.41 8.83
C VAL A 224 13.61 -1.88 10.02
N TRP A 225 12.29 -1.82 9.89
CA TRP A 225 11.35 -1.49 10.96
C TRP A 225 10.54 -2.72 11.31
N SER A 226 10.63 -3.13 12.57
CA SER A 226 10.01 -4.37 13.05
C SER A 226 8.97 -4.08 14.12
N GLN A 227 7.95 -4.94 14.15
CA GLN A 227 6.85 -4.86 15.11
C GLN A 227 6.27 -6.26 15.39
N PRO A 228 5.89 -6.59 16.63
CA PRO A 228 5.38 -7.91 16.97
C PRO A 228 4.10 -8.26 16.20
N GLY A 229 4.10 -9.40 15.51
CA GLY A 229 2.91 -9.92 14.84
C GLY A 229 2.63 -9.33 13.45
N HIS A 230 3.54 -8.53 12.89
CA HIS A 230 3.43 -8.05 11.51
C HIS A 230 4.73 -8.30 10.73
N GLU A 231 4.65 -8.15 9.41
CA GLU A 231 5.81 -8.19 8.53
C GLU A 231 6.73 -6.98 8.73
N ASP A 232 8.03 -7.23 8.63
CA ASP A 232 9.06 -6.19 8.68
C ASP A 232 8.98 -5.30 7.45
N GLN A 233 9.08 -3.99 7.67
CA GLN A 233 9.28 -3.05 6.58
C GLN A 233 10.77 -2.83 6.37
N SER A 234 11.19 -2.59 5.14
CA SER A 234 12.61 -2.33 4.87
C SER A 234 12.83 -1.29 3.77
N LEU A 235 13.84 -0.45 3.98
CA LEU A 235 14.46 0.41 3.00
C LEU A 235 15.79 -0.23 2.64
N ASN A 236 15.88 -0.85 1.46
CA ASN A 236 17.12 -1.43 0.96
C ASN A 236 17.87 -0.38 0.13
N PHE A 237 19.10 -0.05 0.49
CA PHE A 237 19.89 0.97 -0.19
C PHE A 237 21.22 0.42 -0.74
N ASP A 238 21.80 1.16 -1.67
CA ASP A 238 23.00 0.79 -2.40
C ASP A 238 23.92 2.01 -2.58
N ALA A 239 25.06 2.02 -1.89
CA ALA A 239 26.05 3.10 -1.95
C ALA A 239 26.72 3.24 -3.32
N GLY A 240 26.47 2.32 -4.26
CA GLY A 240 26.84 2.48 -5.66
C GLY A 240 25.92 3.42 -6.45
N CYS A 241 24.84 3.91 -5.84
CA CYS A 241 23.90 4.85 -6.42
C CYS A 241 24.27 6.31 -6.19
N VAL A 242 24.09 7.15 -7.22
CA VAL A 242 24.40 8.59 -7.18
C VAL A 242 23.25 9.47 -7.68
N THR A 243 22.10 8.87 -7.99
CA THR A 243 20.90 9.56 -8.50
C THR A 243 19.66 9.14 -7.71
N GLY A 244 18.52 9.81 -7.98
CA GLY A 244 17.25 9.49 -7.35
C GLY A 244 17.28 9.71 -5.84
N ASP A 245 16.89 8.67 -5.11
CA ASP A 245 16.69 8.69 -3.66
C ASP A 245 18.01 8.70 -2.87
N ALA A 246 19.13 8.42 -3.54
CA ALA A 246 20.44 8.20 -2.92
C ALA A 246 20.90 9.34 -2.01
N ALA A 247 20.80 10.60 -2.46
CA ALA A 247 21.31 11.74 -1.72
C ALA A 247 20.59 11.94 -0.37
N ASP A 248 19.26 11.90 -0.36
CA ASP A 248 18.46 12.06 0.87
C ASP A 248 18.65 10.88 1.82
N VAL A 249 18.67 9.64 1.31
CA VAL A 249 18.90 8.45 2.14
C VAL A 249 20.29 8.48 2.79
N PHE A 250 21.34 8.85 2.06
CA PHE A 250 22.69 8.92 2.63
C PHE A 250 22.86 10.07 3.62
N GLU A 251 22.26 11.24 3.36
CA GLU A 251 22.24 12.33 4.35
C GLU A 251 21.59 11.87 5.67
N ARG A 252 20.47 11.13 5.60
CA ARG A 252 19.78 10.59 6.78
C ARG A 252 20.61 9.55 7.51
N LEU A 253 21.30 8.67 6.78
CA LEU A 253 22.21 7.69 7.37
C LEU A 253 23.36 8.37 8.12
N GLU A 254 23.98 9.41 7.55
CA GLU A 254 25.02 10.19 8.24
C GLU A 254 24.48 10.90 9.50
N ARG A 255 23.26 11.44 9.44
CA ARG A 255 22.60 12.05 10.60
C ARG A 255 22.27 11.01 11.67
N ALA A 256 21.87 9.82 11.27
CA ALA A 256 21.58 8.70 12.17
C ALA A 256 22.85 8.24 12.89
N GLU A 257 23.98 8.10 12.19
CA GLU A 257 25.26 7.76 12.80
C GLU A 257 25.68 8.77 13.88
N LYS A 258 25.63 10.07 13.56
CA LYS A 258 25.92 11.14 14.54
C LYS A 258 25.00 11.10 15.76
N MET A 259 23.72 10.79 15.55
CA MET A 259 22.76 10.66 16.64
C MET A 259 23.07 9.45 17.52
N LEU A 260 23.48 8.32 16.93
CA LEU A 260 23.85 7.11 17.69
C LEU A 260 25.14 7.31 18.49
N GLU A 261 26.12 8.03 17.94
CA GLU A 261 27.32 8.43 18.69
C GLU A 261 26.94 9.23 19.93
N ALA A 262 26.07 10.25 19.77
CA ALA A 262 25.61 11.06 20.90
C ALA A 262 24.83 10.26 21.95
N LEU A 263 23.98 9.31 21.53
CA LEU A 263 23.23 8.44 22.45
C LEU A 263 24.15 7.47 23.21
N ARG A 264 25.15 6.90 22.52
CA ARG A 264 26.11 5.95 23.10
C ARG A 264 27.02 6.63 24.13
N ASP A 265 27.54 7.80 23.78
CA ASP A 265 28.58 8.46 24.56
C ASP A 265 28.01 9.24 25.77
N GLY A 266 26.67 9.25 25.90
CA GLY A 266 25.95 9.85 27.03
C GLY A 266 26.05 11.37 26.98
N SER A 267 25.08 12.01 26.33
CA SER A 267 24.92 13.47 26.32
C SER A 267 24.81 14.07 27.71
#